data_AF-A0A3B9KDP2-F1
#
_entry.id   AF-A0A3B9KDP2-F1
#
_cell.length_a   1.000
_cell.length_b   1.000
_cell.length_c   1.000
_cell.angle_alpha   90.00
_cell.angle_beta   90.00
_cell.angle_gamma   90.00
#
_symmetry.space_group_name_H-M   'P 1'
#
loop_
_entity.id
_entity.type
_entity.pdbx_description
1 polymer ?
#
loop_
_entity_poly.entity_id
_entity_poly.type
_entity_poly.pdbx_seq_one_letter_code
_entity_poly.pdbx_strand_id
1 'polypeptide(L)' 'SLAKKMGLGECGYRVVTNFGPDAGHSVFHLHFHLLGGRKLSWPPG' A
#
# COMPACT_ATOMS: atom_id res chain seq x y z
N SER A 1 -4.20 -14.88 -1.55
CA SER A 1 -3.47 -13.63 -1.84
C SER A 1 -2.50 -13.34 -0.70
N LEU A 2 -1.48 -12.49 -0.94
CA LEU A 2 -0.56 -12.03 0.11
C LEU A 2 -1.32 -11.38 1.28
N ALA A 3 -2.32 -10.55 0.98
CA ALA A 3 -3.19 -9.94 1.99
C ALA A 3 -3.90 -10.96 2.89
N LYS A 4 -4.42 -12.08 2.33
CA LYS A 4 -5.01 -13.16 3.14
C LYS A 4 -3.98 -13.82 4.07
N LYS A 5 -2.77 -14.08 3.57
CA LYS A 5 -1.67 -14.66 4.37
C LYS A 5 -1.25 -13.74 5.53
N MET A 6 -1.42 -12.43 5.38
CA MET A 6 -1.12 -11.43 6.41
C MET A 6 -2.32 -11.08 7.29
N GLY A 7 -3.45 -11.82 7.19
CA GLY A 7 -4.64 -11.56 8.00
C GLY A 7 -5.41 -10.28 7.63
N LEU A 8 -5.12 -9.67 6.48
CA LEU A 8 -5.72 -8.41 6.02
C LEU A 8 -6.96 -8.61 5.15
N GLY A 9 -7.36 -9.87 4.89
CA GLY A 9 -8.38 -10.22 3.89
C GLY A 9 -9.78 -9.73 4.22
N GLU A 10 -10.14 -9.60 5.50
CA GLU A 10 -11.50 -9.22 5.92
C GLU A 10 -11.63 -7.76 6.33
N CYS A 11 -10.59 -7.19 6.94
CA CYS A 11 -10.59 -5.80 7.45
C CYS A 11 -10.28 -4.75 6.36
N GLY A 12 -9.94 -5.21 5.16
CA GLY A 12 -9.50 -4.38 4.04
C GLY A 12 -8.00 -4.05 4.07
N TYR A 13 -7.49 -3.70 2.89
CA TYR A 13 -6.11 -3.27 2.67
C TYR A 13 -6.03 -2.28 1.51
N ARG A 14 -4.94 -1.51 1.43
CA ARG A 14 -4.65 -0.62 0.28
C ARG A 14 -3.38 -1.09 -0.40
N VAL A 15 -3.41 -1.12 -1.73
CA VAL A 15 -2.22 -1.29 -2.55
C VAL A 15 -1.85 0.06 -3.12
N VAL A 16 -0.58 0.46 -2.97
CA VAL A 16 -0.06 1.74 -3.48
C VAL A 16 1.19 1.47 -4.31
N THR A 17 1.31 2.15 -5.45
CA THR A 17 2.55 2.26 -6.20
C THR A 17 2.82 3.75 -6.45
N ASN A 18 4.08 4.16 -6.32
CA ASN A 18 4.49 5.54 -6.44
C ASN A 18 5.28 5.72 -7.73
N PHE A 19 5.06 6.83 -8.44
CA PHE A 19 5.81 7.17 -9.63
C PHE A 19 6.24 8.64 -9.59
N GLY A 20 7.55 8.88 -9.69
CA GLY A 20 8.15 10.21 -9.60
C GLY A 20 8.46 10.66 -8.17
N PRO A 21 9.28 11.72 -8.02
CA PRO A 21 9.79 12.18 -6.73
C PRO A 21 8.69 12.67 -5.78
N ASP A 22 7.72 13.43 -6.29
CA ASP A 22 6.64 14.01 -5.49
C ASP A 22 5.63 12.96 -4.99
N ALA A 23 5.60 11.79 -5.62
CA ALA A 23 4.82 10.65 -5.15
C ALA A 23 5.54 9.83 -4.06
N GLY A 24 6.78 10.19 -3.69
CA GLY A 24 7.59 9.42 -2.73
C GLY A 24 8.24 8.16 -3.30
N HIS A 25 8.55 8.13 -4.61
CA HIS A 25 9.24 7.02 -5.25
C HIS A 25 10.76 7.06 -4.98
N SER A 26 11.21 6.46 -3.87
CA SER A 26 12.62 6.52 -3.45
C SER A 26 13.52 5.45 -4.09
N VAL A 27 12.98 4.27 -4.43
CA VAL A 27 13.72 3.18 -5.09
C VAL A 27 13.14 2.99 -6.49
N PHE A 28 13.91 3.33 -7.52
CA PHE A 28 13.45 3.39 -8.91
C PHE A 28 13.35 2.00 -9.58
N HIS A 29 12.54 1.13 -8.98
CA HIS A 29 12.08 -0.12 -9.58
C HIS A 29 10.57 -0.25 -9.29
N LEU A 30 9.83 -0.94 -10.15
CA LEU A 30 8.41 -1.15 -9.91
C LEU A 30 8.20 -1.99 -8.64
N HIS A 31 7.55 -1.40 -7.64
CA HIS A 31 7.09 -2.11 -6.44
C HIS A 31 5.70 -1.65 -6.01
N PHE A 32 5.06 -2.52 -5.23
CA PHE A 32 3.75 -2.31 -4.65
C PHE A 32 3.86 -2.37 -3.12
N HIS A 33 3.35 -1.34 -2.45
CA HIS A 33 3.14 -1.35 -1.02
C HIS A 33 1.80 -2.00 -0.72
N LEU A 34 1.77 -2.92 0.23
CA LEU A 34 0.55 -3.48 0.80
C LEU A 34 0.38 -2.94 2.22
N LEU A 35 -0.59 -2.05 2.43
CA LEU A 35 -0.87 -1.41 3.72
C LEU A 35 -2.17 -1.98 4.32
N GLY A 36 -2.16 -2.26 5.62
CA GLY A 36 -3.32 -2.74 6.36
C GLY A 36 -3.04 -2.83 7.86
N GLY A 37 -3.94 -3.48 8.60
CA GLY A 37 -3.82 -3.68 10.05
C GLY A 37 -4.30 -2.49 10.90
N ARG A 38 -4.79 -1.43 10.25
CA ARG A 38 -5.43 -0.26 10.87
C ARG A 38 -6.37 0.43 9.89
N LYS A 39 -7.26 1.29 10.39
CA LYS A 39 -8.07 2.18 9.53
C LYS A 39 -7.13 3.13 8.76
N LEU A 40 -7.30 3.17 7.43
CA LEU A 40 -6.54 4.06 6.55
C LEU A 40 -7.38 5.29 6.22
N SER A 41 -6.79 6.47 6.32
CA SER A 41 -7.44 7.74 6.01
C SER A 41 -7.48 8.02 4.50
N TRP A 42 -8.25 9.05 4.15
CA TRP A 42 -8.33 9.66 2.83
C TRP A 42 -8.21 11.19 2.98
N PRO A 43 -7.41 11.89 2.14
CA PRO A 43 -6.63 11.36 1.02
C PRO A 43 -5.44 10.48 1.47
N PRO A 44 -4.88 9.64 0.57
CA PRO A 44 -3.87 8.63 0.88
C PRO A 44 -2.45 9.23 0.82
N GLY A 45 -2.27 10.37 1.48
CA GLY A 45 -1.20 11.33 1.22
C GLY A 45 -1.80 12.72 1.06
#